data_AF-A0A165IP43-F1
#
_entry.id   AF-A0A165IP43-F1
#
_cell.length_a   1.000
_cell.length_b   1.000
_cell.length_c   1.000
_cell.angle_alpha   90.00
_cell.angle_beta   90.00
_cell.angle_gamma   90.00
#
_symmetry.space_group_name_H-M   'P 1'
#
loop_
_entity.id
_entity.type
_entity.pdbx_description
1 polymer ?
#
loop_
_entity_poly.entity_id
_entity_poly.type
_entity_poly.pdbx_seq_one_letter_code
_entity_poly.pdbx_strand_id
1 'polypeptide(L)'
;MSFKELNLWVSLLEGPLFQLCNIAMTTPSNCLYSFRRCPYAMRARLAILFAGLQVELREVTLKNKPAQMLAISPKGTVPVLLLADGAVIQESRDIMVWALEQQDPQGLLDATVLDQANALIEQNDNEFKYWLDRYKYADRHVEMTQTEYRQRGEGFLRVLEALLESRAYLLGD
;
A
#
# COMPACT_ATOMS: atom_id res chain seq x y z
N MET A 1 4.40 2.22 50.70
CA MET A 1 5.23 2.14 49.48
C MET A 1 6.15 3.34 49.47
N SER A 2 7.43 3.13 49.77
CA SER A 2 8.37 4.23 50.00
C SER A 2 9.03 4.65 48.69
N PHE A 3 9.49 5.91 48.59
CA PHE A 3 10.21 6.46 47.43
C PHE A 3 11.43 5.62 46.99
N LYS A 4 11.95 4.74 47.87
CA LYS A 4 13.05 3.81 47.52
C LYS A 4 12.61 2.65 46.62
N GLU A 5 11.34 2.26 46.64
CA GLU A 5 10.84 1.15 45.81
C GLU A 5 10.61 1.61 44.36
N LEU A 6 10.15 2.85 44.14
CA LEU A 6 9.98 3.42 42.80
C LEU A 6 11.32 3.58 42.05
N ASN A 7 12.41 3.93 42.74
CA ASN A 7 13.72 4.09 42.10
C ASN A 7 14.39 2.76 41.71
N LEU A 8 14.00 1.62 42.30
CA LEU A 8 14.48 0.31 41.87
C LEU A 8 13.79 -0.18 40.59
N TRP A 9 12.57 0.28 40.31
CA TRP A 9 11.87 -0.03 39.06
C TRP A 9 12.34 0.86 37.89
N VAL A 10 12.71 2.12 38.15
CA VAL A 10 13.27 3.02 37.12
C VAL A 10 14.67 2.57 36.69
N SER A 11 15.52 2.09 37.60
CA SER A 11 16.86 1.59 37.25
C SER A 11 16.85 0.28 36.46
N LEU A 12 15.77 -0.51 36.54
CA LEU A 12 15.56 -1.70 35.70
C LEU A 12 15.11 -1.36 34.26
N LEU A 13 14.64 -0.12 34.02
CA LEU A 13 14.25 0.36 32.68
C LEU A 13 15.40 1.07 31.94
N GLU A 14 16.51 1.38 32.62
CA GLU A 14 17.66 2.09 32.03
C GLU A 14 19.00 1.33 32.14
N GLY A 15 18.96 0.07 32.61
CA GLY A 15 20.15 -0.78 32.72
C GLY A 15 20.48 -1.56 31.44
N PRO A 16 21.74 -2.02 31.26
CA PRO A 16 22.19 -2.77 30.09
C PRO A 16 21.44 -4.10 29.84
N LEU A 17 20.68 -4.59 30.83
CA LEU A 17 19.78 -5.75 30.66
C LEU A 17 18.50 -5.42 29.86
N PHE A 18 18.01 -4.18 29.90
CA PHE A 18 16.92 -3.73 29.01
C PHE A 18 17.40 -3.66 27.56
N GLN A 19 18.68 -3.30 27.36
CA GLN A 19 19.34 -3.34 26.06
C GLN A 19 19.54 -4.77 25.55
N LEU A 20 19.77 -5.74 26.44
CA LEU A 20 19.96 -7.16 26.09
C LEU A 20 18.64 -7.91 25.80
N CYS A 21 17.52 -7.50 26.40
CA CYS A 21 16.20 -8.07 26.07
C CYS A 21 15.61 -7.56 24.74
N ASN A 22 16.12 -6.44 24.20
CA ASN A 22 15.73 -5.91 22.89
C ASN A 22 16.62 -6.38 21.73
N ILE A 23 17.63 -7.21 22.03
CA ILE A 23 18.43 -7.96 21.04
C ILE A 23 17.94 -9.41 21.03
N ALA A 24 16.62 -9.63 21.06
CA ALA A 24 16.10 -10.75 20.31
C ALA A 24 16.43 -10.43 18.86
N MET A 25 17.43 -11.14 18.31
CA MET A 25 17.90 -11.03 16.94
C MET A 25 16.71 -11.07 15.97
N THR A 26 16.15 -9.91 15.64
CA THR A 26 15.19 -9.78 14.56
C THR A 26 16.05 -9.79 13.32
N THR A 27 16.09 -10.94 12.64
CA THR A 27 16.57 -10.97 11.26
C THR A 27 15.85 -9.84 10.52
N PRO A 28 16.57 -8.97 9.79
CA PRO A 28 15.94 -7.92 9.02
C PRO A 28 14.82 -8.55 8.19
N SER A 29 13.60 -8.07 8.38
CA SER A 29 12.43 -8.58 7.67
C SER A 29 11.82 -7.45 6.85
N ASN A 30 11.25 -7.81 5.71
CA ASN A 30 10.56 -6.86 4.86
C ASN A 30 9.38 -6.26 5.65
N CYS A 31 9.22 -4.94 5.60
CA CYS A 31 8.20 -4.21 6.34
C CYS A 31 7.40 -3.31 5.39
N LEU A 32 6.08 -3.53 5.31
CA LEU A 32 5.15 -2.71 4.56
C LEU A 32 4.43 -1.72 5.49
N TYR A 33 4.71 -0.43 5.33
CA TYR A 33 3.88 0.64 5.85
C TYR A 33 2.63 0.78 4.98
N SER A 34 1.46 0.59 5.59
CA SER A 34 0.17 0.53 4.89
C SER A 34 -0.89 1.32 5.64
N PHE A 35 -1.91 1.79 4.92
CA PHE A 35 -3.13 2.31 5.52
C PHE A 35 -4.32 1.50 5.01
N ARG A 36 -5.11 0.93 5.93
CA ARG A 36 -6.14 -0.06 5.61
C ARG A 36 -7.16 0.36 4.54
N ARG A 37 -7.46 1.66 4.42
CA ARG A 37 -8.44 2.22 3.46
C ARG A 37 -7.80 2.86 2.22
N CYS A 38 -6.48 2.82 2.08
CA CYS A 38 -5.81 3.35 0.89
C CYS A 38 -5.88 2.31 -0.24
N PRO A 39 -6.49 2.62 -1.39
CA PRO A 39 -6.58 1.67 -2.52
C PRO A 39 -5.20 1.26 -3.05
N TYR A 40 -4.23 2.18 -3.06
CA TYR A 40 -2.85 1.87 -3.45
C TYR A 40 -2.15 0.93 -2.46
N ALA A 41 -2.39 1.10 -1.15
CA ALA A 41 -1.86 0.18 -0.14
C ALA A 41 -2.60 -1.17 -0.15
N MET A 42 -3.86 -1.22 -0.62
CA MET A 42 -4.57 -2.48 -0.88
C MET A 42 -3.93 -3.25 -2.03
N ARG A 43 -3.58 -2.58 -3.14
CA ARG A 43 -2.85 -3.20 -4.27
C ARG A 43 -1.56 -3.88 -3.80
N ALA A 44 -0.71 -3.16 -3.08
CA ALA A 44 0.54 -3.71 -2.55
C ALA A 44 0.32 -4.93 -1.64
N ARG A 45 -0.67 -4.86 -0.72
CA ARG A 45 -1.02 -6.00 0.15
C ARG A 45 -1.50 -7.22 -0.63
N LEU A 46 -2.35 -7.02 -1.64
CA LEU A 46 -2.85 -8.11 -2.47
C LEU A 46 -1.73 -8.78 -3.26
N ALA A 47 -0.79 -8.01 -3.80
CA ALA A 47 0.35 -8.55 -4.52
C ALA A 47 1.25 -9.41 -3.62
N ILE A 48 1.59 -8.91 -2.43
CA ILE A 48 2.35 -9.66 -1.42
C ILE A 48 1.62 -10.96 -1.02
N LEU A 49 0.30 -10.88 -0.82
CA LEU A 49 -0.52 -12.04 -0.51
C LEU A 49 -0.51 -13.08 -1.64
N PHE A 50 -0.69 -12.65 -2.89
CA PHE A 50 -0.70 -13.54 -4.06
C PHE A 50 0.66 -14.14 -4.36
N ALA A 51 1.74 -13.42 -4.06
CA ALA A 51 3.11 -13.95 -4.11
C ALA A 51 3.43 -14.92 -2.96
N GLY A 52 2.57 -15.04 -1.94
CA GLY A 52 2.82 -15.90 -0.77
C GLY A 52 3.96 -15.40 0.14
N LEU A 53 4.33 -14.13 0.04
CA LEU A 53 5.44 -13.55 0.80
C LEU A 53 5.04 -13.18 2.23
N GLN A 54 5.95 -13.39 3.18
CA GLN A 54 5.82 -12.90 4.55
C GLN A 54 6.47 -11.52 4.68
N VAL A 55 5.66 -10.52 5.01
CA VAL A 55 6.08 -9.12 5.18
C VAL A 55 5.42 -8.58 6.45
N GLU A 56 6.20 -7.93 7.32
CA GLU A 56 5.66 -7.24 8.49
C GLU A 56 4.73 -6.11 8.03
N LEU A 57 3.47 -6.12 8.45
CA LEU A 57 2.52 -5.05 8.12
C LEU A 57 2.48 -4.01 9.24
N ARG A 58 2.97 -2.80 8.95
CA ARG A 58 2.86 -1.65 9.86
C ARG A 58 1.73 -0.74 9.43
N GLU A 59 0.62 -0.77 10.17
CA GLU A 59 -0.50 0.14 9.93
C GLU A 59 -0.14 1.58 10.31
N VAL A 60 -0.40 2.51 9.39
CA VAL A 60 -0.09 3.94 9.53
C VAL A 60 -1.38 4.73 9.68
N THR A 61 -1.40 5.64 10.65
CA THR A 61 -2.45 6.67 10.70
C THR A 61 -2.01 7.91 9.92
N LEU A 62 -2.88 8.46 9.08
CA LEU A 62 -2.53 9.64 8.27
C LEU A 62 -2.37 10.91 9.11
N LYS A 63 -2.97 10.97 10.30
CA LYS A 63 -2.86 12.09 11.25
C LYS A 63 -1.53 12.09 12.01
N ASN A 64 -1.00 10.90 12.29
CA ASN A 64 0.24 10.71 13.04
C ASN A 64 1.09 9.66 12.33
N LYS A 65 1.89 10.12 11.36
CA LYS A 65 2.76 9.26 10.55
C LYS A 65 4.00 8.86 11.38
N PRO A 66 4.38 7.57 11.43
CA PRO A 66 5.56 7.14 12.19
C PRO A 66 6.84 7.82 11.72
N ALA A 67 7.69 8.27 12.65
CA ALA A 67 8.97 8.89 12.33
C ALA A 67 9.89 7.97 11.50
N GLN A 68 9.86 6.66 11.78
CA GLN A 68 10.60 5.65 11.03
C GLN A 68 10.19 5.60 9.55
N MET A 69 8.90 5.74 9.25
CA MET A 69 8.40 5.80 7.87
C MET A 69 8.86 7.09 7.18
N LEU A 70 8.79 8.23 7.87
CA LEU A 70 9.19 9.52 7.31
C LEU A 70 10.69 9.60 7.04
N ALA A 71 11.51 8.91 7.85
CA ALA A 71 12.96 8.83 7.63
C ALA A 71 13.32 8.13 6.32
N ILE A 72 12.58 7.09 5.92
CA ILE A 72 12.82 6.34 4.68
C ILE A 72 12.02 6.87 3.48
N SER A 73 10.93 7.59 3.74
CA SER A 73 10.03 8.15 2.73
C SER A 73 9.51 9.52 3.16
N PRO A 74 10.30 10.59 2.93
CA PRO A 74 9.93 11.97 3.31
C PRO A 74 8.64 12.47 2.66
N LYS A 75 8.24 11.90 1.50
CA LYS A 75 6.94 12.13 0.84
C LYS A 75 5.76 11.83 1.78
N GLY A 76 5.96 10.93 2.73
CA GLY A 76 4.97 10.58 3.74
C GLY A 76 3.67 10.00 3.18
N THR A 77 3.72 9.38 2.00
CA THR A 77 2.61 8.65 1.41
C THR A 77 2.71 7.16 1.72
N VAL A 78 1.63 6.43 1.53
CA VAL A 78 1.60 4.95 1.64
C VAL A 78 1.04 4.38 0.34
N PRO A 79 1.44 3.17 -0.06
CA PRO A 79 2.31 2.22 0.66
C PRO A 79 3.80 2.61 0.66
N VAL A 80 4.59 2.06 1.59
CA VAL A 80 6.06 2.07 1.54
C VAL A 80 6.57 0.71 2.01
N LEU A 81 7.37 0.05 1.19
CA LEU A 81 8.01 -1.22 1.52
C LEU A 81 9.49 -0.98 1.82
N LEU A 82 9.92 -1.34 3.03
CA LEU A 82 11.33 -1.43 3.42
C LEU A 82 11.75 -2.89 3.31
N LEU A 83 12.77 -3.18 2.51
CA LEU A 83 13.33 -4.51 2.36
C LEU A 83 14.35 -4.82 3.46
N ALA A 84 14.59 -6.10 3.69
CA ALA A 84 15.54 -6.61 4.68
C ALA A 84 16.98 -6.10 4.45
N ASP A 85 17.35 -5.82 3.20
CA ASP A 85 18.64 -5.25 2.81
C ASP A 85 18.72 -3.71 2.95
N GLY A 86 17.61 -3.07 3.36
CA GLY A 86 17.50 -1.63 3.53
C GLY A 86 17.00 -0.87 2.31
N ALA A 87 16.76 -1.53 1.16
CA ALA A 87 16.15 -0.87 0.00
C ALA A 87 14.69 -0.45 0.28
N VAL A 88 14.24 0.62 -0.39
CA VAL A 88 12.92 1.22 -0.15
C VAL A 88 12.15 1.36 -1.46
N ILE A 89 10.92 0.84 -1.49
CA ILE A 89 10.00 0.95 -2.64
C ILE A 89 8.75 1.71 -2.18
N GLN A 90 8.35 2.77 -2.91
CA GLN A 90 7.29 3.70 -2.46
C GLN A 90 6.03 3.69 -3.33
N GLU A 91 6.11 3.25 -4.58
CA GLU A 91 4.95 3.23 -5.48
C GLU A 91 4.23 1.88 -5.42
N SER A 92 2.90 1.91 -5.35
CA SER A 92 2.12 0.66 -5.17
C SER A 92 2.25 -0.32 -6.33
N ARG A 93 2.50 0.18 -7.54
CA ARG A 93 2.76 -0.62 -8.74
C ARG A 93 4.12 -1.28 -8.66
N ASP A 94 5.14 -0.55 -8.24
CA ASP A 94 6.50 -1.08 -8.09
C ASP A 94 6.56 -2.15 -6.99
N ILE A 95 5.85 -1.94 -5.87
CA ILE A 95 5.72 -2.97 -4.81
C ILE A 95 4.99 -4.21 -5.33
N MET A 96 3.95 -4.02 -6.15
CA MET A 96 3.22 -5.13 -6.77
C MET A 96 4.11 -5.95 -7.70
N VAL A 97 4.84 -5.29 -8.60
CA VAL A 97 5.78 -5.94 -9.52
C VAL A 97 6.88 -6.64 -8.73
N TRP A 98 7.52 -5.96 -7.78
CA TRP A 98 8.56 -6.55 -6.94
C TRP A 98 8.08 -7.84 -6.25
N ALA A 99 6.87 -7.84 -5.67
CA ALA A 99 6.34 -8.99 -4.96
C ALA A 99 6.13 -10.19 -5.91
N LEU A 100 5.51 -9.95 -7.07
CA LEU A 100 5.23 -10.99 -8.06
C LEU A 100 6.52 -11.49 -8.75
N GLU A 101 7.54 -10.65 -8.90
CA GLU A 101 8.86 -11.08 -9.40
C GLU A 101 9.58 -12.03 -8.43
N GLN A 102 9.29 -11.97 -7.12
CA GLN A 102 9.82 -12.97 -6.17
C GLN A 102 9.17 -14.34 -6.38
N GLN A 103 7.84 -14.33 -6.53
CA GLN A 103 7.03 -15.53 -6.73
C GLN A 103 5.67 -15.13 -7.32
N ASP A 104 5.28 -15.78 -8.42
CA ASP A 104 4.01 -15.55 -9.09
C ASP A 104 3.28 -16.87 -9.35
N PRO A 105 2.71 -17.50 -8.30
CA PRO A 105 2.10 -18.82 -8.42
C PRO A 105 0.79 -18.79 -9.24
N GLN A 106 0.26 -17.60 -9.51
CA GLN A 106 -0.99 -17.40 -10.25
C GLN A 106 -0.76 -16.84 -11.67
N GLY A 107 0.49 -16.58 -12.06
CA GLY A 107 0.81 -16.04 -13.40
C GLY A 107 0.25 -14.64 -13.65
N LEU A 108 0.16 -13.79 -12.62
CA LEU A 108 -0.38 -12.43 -12.73
C LEU A 108 0.51 -11.49 -13.57
N LEU A 109 1.79 -11.82 -13.77
CA LEU A 109 2.70 -11.13 -14.70
C LEU A 109 2.75 -11.78 -16.10
N ASP A 110 1.68 -12.47 -16.51
CA ASP A 110 1.60 -13.07 -17.86
C ASP A 110 1.87 -12.03 -18.96
N ALA A 111 2.98 -12.24 -19.66
CA ALA A 111 3.46 -11.36 -20.72
C ALA A 111 2.47 -11.21 -21.88
N THR A 112 1.54 -12.15 -22.07
CA THR A 112 0.53 -12.08 -23.13
C THR A 112 -0.54 -11.00 -22.89
N VAL A 113 -0.80 -10.66 -21.63
CA VAL A 113 -1.82 -9.67 -21.22
C VAL A 113 -1.24 -8.48 -20.48
N LEU A 114 0.04 -8.53 -20.08
CA LEU A 114 0.69 -7.53 -19.23
C LEU A 114 0.55 -6.10 -19.76
N ASP A 115 0.71 -5.87 -21.06
CA ASP A 115 0.55 -4.54 -21.66
C ASP A 115 -0.88 -4.00 -21.52
N GLN A 116 -1.88 -4.86 -21.71
CA GLN A 116 -3.29 -4.49 -21.53
C GLN A 116 -3.59 -4.23 -20.05
N ALA A 117 -3.07 -5.08 -19.14
CA ALA A 117 -3.22 -4.89 -17.71
C ALA A 117 -2.60 -3.55 -17.26
N ASN A 118 -1.41 -3.25 -17.78
CA ASN A 118 -0.70 -2.02 -17.53
C ASN A 118 -1.47 -0.79 -18.03
N ALA A 119 -2.13 -0.88 -19.19
CA ALA A 119 -2.98 0.19 -19.71
C ALA A 119 -4.23 0.42 -18.84
N LEU A 120 -4.89 -0.66 -18.40
CA LEU A 120 -6.04 -0.54 -17.49
C LEU A 120 -5.66 0.07 -16.14
N ILE A 121 -4.52 -0.32 -15.58
CA ILE A 121 -3.99 0.27 -14.34
C ILE A 121 -3.69 1.76 -14.54
N GLU A 122 -3.05 2.13 -15.65
CA GLU A 122 -2.71 3.52 -15.95
C GLU A 122 -3.97 4.39 -16.08
N GLN A 123 -4.98 3.91 -16.81
CA GLN A 123 -6.24 4.62 -16.96
C GLN A 123 -7.01 4.74 -15.64
N ASN A 124 -7.00 3.68 -14.81
CA ASN A 124 -7.60 3.70 -13.47
C ASN A 124 -6.94 4.76 -12.56
N ASP A 125 -5.61 4.75 -12.51
CA ASP A 125 -4.84 5.54 -11.55
C ASP A 125 -4.76 7.02 -11.91
N ASN A 126 -4.97 7.35 -13.19
CA ASN A 126 -4.96 8.70 -13.71
C ASN A 126 -6.37 9.20 -14.05
N GLU A 127 -6.84 8.92 -15.27
CA GLU A 127 -8.06 9.51 -15.81
C GLU A 127 -9.29 9.19 -14.94
N PHE A 128 -9.52 7.92 -14.62
CA PHE A 128 -10.68 7.54 -13.82
C PHE A 128 -10.62 8.15 -12.43
N LYS A 129 -9.46 8.07 -11.77
CA LYS A 129 -9.26 8.67 -10.45
C LYS A 129 -9.51 10.17 -10.45
N TYR A 130 -9.06 10.90 -11.48
CA TYR A 130 -9.27 12.33 -11.63
C TYR A 130 -10.77 12.68 -11.61
N TRP A 131 -11.58 11.89 -12.33
CA TRP A 131 -13.03 12.07 -12.37
C TRP A 131 -13.72 11.60 -11.10
N LEU A 132 -13.28 10.48 -10.53
CA LEU A 132 -13.78 9.95 -9.27
C LEU A 132 -13.63 10.94 -8.11
N ASP A 133 -12.46 11.57 -7.98
CA ASP A 133 -12.20 12.55 -6.93
C ASP A 133 -13.13 13.77 -7.07
N ARG A 134 -13.36 14.25 -8.30
CA ARG A 134 -14.29 15.38 -8.57
C ARG A 134 -15.74 15.03 -8.34
N TYR A 135 -16.14 13.80 -8.68
CA TYR A 135 -17.46 13.29 -8.35
C TYR A 135 -17.68 13.23 -6.82
N LYS A 136 -16.68 12.73 -6.08
CA LYS A 136 -16.75 12.56 -4.62
C LYS A 136 -16.75 13.88 -3.85
N TYR A 137 -16.02 14.88 -4.34
CA TYR A 137 -15.86 16.19 -3.70
C TYR A 137 -16.35 17.31 -4.62
N ALA A 138 -17.51 17.12 -5.24
CA ALA A 138 -18.07 18.07 -6.21
C ALA A 138 -18.31 19.47 -5.63
N ASP A 139 -18.51 19.58 -4.31
CA ASP A 139 -18.58 20.85 -3.58
C ASP A 139 -17.33 21.73 -3.73
N ARG A 140 -16.17 21.13 -4.06
CA ARG A 140 -14.89 21.80 -4.25
C ARG A 140 -14.56 22.08 -5.72
N HIS A 141 -15.40 21.63 -6.63
CA HIS A 141 -15.20 21.66 -8.08
C HIS A 141 -16.47 22.16 -8.76
N VAL A 142 -16.62 23.48 -8.79
CA VAL A 142 -17.86 24.16 -9.23
C VAL A 142 -17.96 24.29 -10.75
N GLU A 143 -16.97 23.80 -11.50
CA GLU A 143 -16.91 23.91 -12.96
C GLU A 143 -17.94 23.01 -13.66
N MET A 144 -18.35 21.91 -13.04
CA MET A 144 -19.37 20.98 -13.55
C MET A 144 -20.24 20.49 -12.40
N THR A 145 -21.44 20.01 -12.72
CA THR A 145 -22.30 19.34 -11.74
C THR A 145 -21.72 17.99 -11.33
N GLN A 146 -22.09 17.51 -10.13
CA GLN A 146 -21.72 16.17 -9.66
C GLN A 146 -22.12 15.08 -10.66
N THR A 147 -23.28 15.21 -11.30
CA THR A 147 -23.78 14.27 -12.32
C THR A 147 -22.89 14.24 -13.55
N GLU A 148 -22.39 15.39 -14.02
CA GLU A 148 -21.51 15.42 -15.17
C GLU A 148 -20.13 14.81 -14.85
N TYR A 149 -19.58 15.00 -13.64
CA TYR A 149 -18.37 14.29 -13.22
C TYR A 149 -18.57 12.77 -13.15
N ARG A 150 -19.73 12.31 -12.65
CA ARG A 150 -20.09 10.89 -12.66
C ARG A 150 -20.07 10.33 -14.09
N GLN A 151 -20.70 11.02 -15.04
CA GLN A 151 -20.76 10.60 -16.45
C GLN A 151 -19.38 10.47 -17.09
N ARG A 152 -18.44 11.36 -16.72
CA ARG A 152 -17.04 11.26 -17.17
C ARG A 152 -16.37 10.01 -16.61
N GLY A 153 -16.50 9.75 -15.32
CA GLY A 153 -15.94 8.55 -14.68
C GLY A 153 -16.54 7.24 -15.19
N GLU A 154 -17.83 7.23 -15.50
CA GLU A 154 -18.54 6.07 -16.08
C GLU A 154 -18.00 5.65 -17.46
N GLY A 155 -17.29 6.54 -18.16
CA GLY A 155 -16.60 6.19 -19.41
C GLY A 155 -15.65 5.01 -19.24
N PHE A 156 -14.81 5.04 -18.19
CA PHE A 156 -13.88 3.94 -17.90
C PHE A 156 -14.59 2.71 -17.35
N LEU A 157 -15.62 2.88 -16.51
CA LEU A 157 -16.39 1.75 -15.99
C LEU A 157 -17.06 0.94 -17.11
N ARG A 158 -17.53 1.59 -18.17
CA ARG A 158 -18.07 0.89 -19.36
C ARG A 158 -17.02 0.06 -20.10
N VAL A 159 -15.75 0.50 -20.10
CA VAL A 159 -14.64 -0.29 -20.66
C VAL A 159 -14.43 -1.56 -19.83
N LEU A 160 -14.44 -1.44 -18.51
CA LEU A 160 -14.29 -2.60 -17.61
C LEU A 160 -15.48 -3.57 -17.72
N GLU A 161 -16.71 -3.04 -17.79
CA GLU A 161 -17.92 -3.86 -17.94
C GLU A 161 -17.87 -4.68 -19.23
N ALA A 162 -17.52 -4.06 -20.36
CA ALA A 162 -17.42 -4.75 -21.64
C ALA A 162 -16.38 -5.89 -21.64
N LEU A 163 -15.30 -5.77 -20.86
CA LEU A 163 -14.34 -6.86 -20.67
C LEU A 163 -14.94 -8.02 -19.87
N LEU A 164 -15.76 -7.72 -18.86
CA LEU A 164 -16.39 -8.70 -17.98
C LEU A 164 -17.65 -9.35 -18.57
N GLU A 165 -18.23 -8.80 -19.64
CA GLU A 165 -19.39 -9.41 -20.33
C GLU A 165 -19.10 -10.80 -20.89
N SER A 166 -17.83 -11.10 -21.20
CA SER A 166 -17.42 -12.34 -21.87
C SER A 166 -16.33 -13.14 -21.12
N ARG A 167 -15.93 -12.69 -19.93
CA ARG A 167 -14.78 -13.23 -19.18
C ARG A 167 -15.06 -13.18 -17.68
N ALA A 168 -14.51 -14.10 -16.89
CA ALA A 168 -14.69 -14.04 -15.43
C ALA A 168 -13.83 -12.94 -14.78
N TYR A 169 -12.70 -12.59 -15.41
CA TYR A 169 -11.79 -11.53 -15.00
C TYR A 169 -11.53 -10.57 -16.16
N LEU A 170 -10.99 -9.37 -15.87
CA LEU A 170 -10.80 -8.33 -16.90
C LEU A 170 -10.00 -8.81 -18.12
N LEU A 171 -8.98 -9.63 -17.89
CA LEU A 171 -8.05 -10.11 -18.91
C LEU A 171 -7.81 -11.63 -18.82
N GLY A 172 -8.75 -12.39 -18.24
CA GLY A 172 -8.62 -13.84 -18.06
C GLY A 172 -9.95 -14.51 -17.73
N ASP A 173 -9.93 -15.84 -17.66
CA ASP A 173 -11.10 -16.71 -17.43
C ASP A 173 -11.25 -17.18 -15.98
#